data_AF-A0A350I810-F1
#
_entry.id   AF-A0A350I810-F1
#
_cell.length_a   1.000
_cell.length_b   1.000
_cell.length_c   1.000
_cell.angle_alpha   90.00
_cell.angle_beta   90.00
_cell.angle_gamma   90.00
#
_symmetry.space_group_name_H-M   'P 1'
#
loop_
_entity.id
_entity.type
_entity.pdbx_description
1 polymer ?
#
loop_
_entity_poly.entity_id
_entity_poly.type
_entity_poly.pdbx_seq_one_letter_code
_entity_poly.pdbx_strand_id
1 'polypeptide(L)'
;KGIINKPMFRKAIRSQRCLVIADAFVEGTTEKKMSDPYLVYRGGQKRPFAMAGIWDEWIDNKTGETTKSFAIITTAPTPLMQAIPHHRSPLVLTQEDEKKWISNNLTLNEVTEMLYPFDDTGFNAYPISTDIKSARNKYADLLKPTGERLRKEYDYIFYQDLKLQGMGETTARKQSQKENQNNQLDLFDNEVI
;
A
#
# COMPACT_ATOMS: atom_id res chain seq x y z
N LYS A 1 -22.06 -8.79 -13.96
CA LYS A 1 -21.21 -8.80 -12.73
C LYS A 1 -21.83 -9.80 -11.73
N GLY A 2 -21.10 -10.77 -11.18
CA GLY A 2 -21.72 -11.87 -10.39
C GLY A 2 -22.36 -11.44 -9.07
N ILE A 3 -21.90 -10.34 -8.47
CA ILE A 3 -22.34 -9.86 -7.14
C ILE A 3 -23.82 -9.49 -7.07
N ILE A 4 -24.42 -9.02 -8.17
CA ILE A 4 -25.84 -8.61 -8.20
C ILE A 4 -26.81 -9.80 -8.21
N ASN A 5 -26.35 -10.95 -8.70
CA ASN A 5 -27.18 -12.14 -8.90
C ASN A 5 -27.07 -13.13 -7.74
N LYS A 6 -26.00 -13.06 -6.94
CA LYS A 6 -25.80 -13.96 -5.80
C LYS A 6 -26.70 -13.53 -4.63
N PRO A 7 -27.60 -14.40 -4.14
CA PRO A 7 -28.53 -14.05 -3.06
C PRO A 7 -27.85 -13.46 -1.83
N MET A 8 -26.69 -14.01 -1.45
CA MET A 8 -25.90 -13.58 -0.30
C MET A 8 -25.34 -12.15 -0.39
N PHE A 9 -25.25 -11.54 -1.57
CA PHE A 9 -24.65 -10.20 -1.74
C PHE A 9 -25.63 -9.15 -2.26
N ARG A 10 -26.79 -9.58 -2.77
CA ARG A 10 -27.74 -8.69 -3.46
C ARG A 10 -28.26 -7.56 -2.56
N LYS A 11 -28.49 -7.85 -1.26
CA LYS A 11 -28.92 -6.84 -0.28
C LYS A 11 -27.75 -5.93 0.05
N ALA A 12 -26.62 -6.52 0.42
CA ALA A 12 -25.47 -5.78 0.91
C ALA A 12 -24.89 -4.78 -0.11
N ILE A 13 -24.82 -5.16 -1.39
CA ILE A 13 -24.31 -4.25 -2.43
C ILE A 13 -25.20 -3.01 -2.63
N ARG A 14 -26.49 -3.07 -2.28
CA ARG A 14 -27.46 -1.97 -2.44
C ARG A 14 -27.43 -0.96 -1.29
N SER A 15 -27.23 -1.40 -0.05
CA SER A 15 -27.41 -0.52 1.12
C SER A 15 -26.47 -0.78 2.29
N GLN A 16 -25.61 -1.80 2.23
CA GLN A 16 -24.68 -2.15 3.31
C GLN A 16 -23.25 -2.15 2.78
N ARG A 17 -22.86 -1.01 2.19
CA ARG A 17 -21.50 -0.76 1.72
C ARG A 17 -20.66 -0.19 2.86
N CYS A 18 -19.37 -0.55 2.91
CA CYS A 18 -18.41 -0.06 3.89
C CYS A 18 -17.04 0.16 3.25
N LEU A 19 -16.15 0.89 3.95
CA LEU A 19 -14.74 1.01 3.59
C LEU A 19 -13.94 0.03 4.44
N VAL A 20 -13.07 -0.74 3.80
CA VAL A 20 -12.09 -1.60 4.49
C VAL A 20 -10.73 -0.92 4.38
N ILE A 21 -10.27 -0.36 5.49
CA ILE A 21 -9.05 0.46 5.54
C ILE A 21 -7.84 -0.41 5.88
N ALA A 22 -6.76 -0.28 5.11
CA ALA A 22 -5.51 -0.99 5.36
C ALA A 22 -4.29 -0.20 4.85
N ASP A 23 -3.12 -0.47 5.44
CA ASP A 23 -1.84 0.05 4.93
C ASP A 23 -1.27 -0.79 3.77
N ALA A 24 -1.62 -2.07 3.76
CA ALA A 24 -1.16 -3.06 2.80
C ALA A 24 -2.11 -4.28 2.83
N PHE A 25 -2.04 -5.11 1.80
CA PHE A 25 -2.64 -6.44 1.79
C PHE A 25 -1.61 -7.47 1.33
N VAL A 26 -1.81 -8.74 1.70
CA VAL A 26 -0.90 -9.82 1.35
C VAL A 26 -1.63 -10.76 0.40
N GLU A 27 -0.94 -11.14 -0.68
CA GLU A 27 -1.46 -12.09 -1.65
C GLU A 27 -0.42 -13.16 -1.99
N GLY A 28 -0.91 -14.37 -2.25
CA GLY A 28 -0.10 -15.46 -2.77
C GLY A 28 -0.26 -15.60 -4.28
N THR A 29 0.72 -16.19 -4.94
CA THR A 29 0.59 -16.51 -6.37
C THR A 29 -0.52 -17.55 -6.59
N THR A 30 -1.12 -17.59 -7.78
CA THR A 30 -2.20 -18.55 -8.08
C THR A 30 -1.74 -20.01 -7.93
N GLU A 31 -0.49 -20.31 -8.30
CA GLU A 31 0.07 -21.65 -8.26
C GLU A 31 0.54 -22.07 -6.86
N LYS A 32 1.31 -21.21 -6.19
CA LYS A 32 1.97 -21.54 -4.90
C LYS A 32 1.20 -21.05 -3.69
N LYS A 33 0.16 -20.23 -3.88
CA LYS A 33 -0.64 -19.63 -2.81
C LYS A 33 0.29 -18.92 -1.82
N MET A 34 -0.02 -19.01 -0.52
CA MET A 34 0.77 -18.41 0.56
C MET A 34 2.15 -19.05 0.80
N SER A 35 2.57 -20.02 -0.02
CA SER A 35 3.97 -20.48 -0.04
C SER A 35 4.88 -19.54 -0.85
N ASP A 36 4.29 -18.55 -1.52
CA ASP A 36 4.99 -17.47 -2.24
C ASP A 36 4.25 -16.14 -2.02
N PRO A 37 4.28 -15.59 -0.78
CA PRO A 37 3.49 -14.44 -0.40
C PRO A 37 4.17 -13.11 -0.79
N TYR A 38 3.35 -12.18 -1.27
CA TYR A 38 3.74 -10.82 -1.60
C TYR A 38 2.95 -9.84 -0.74
N LEU A 39 3.63 -8.82 -0.23
CA LEU A 39 3.00 -7.68 0.41
C LEU A 39 2.79 -6.59 -0.63
N VAL A 40 1.54 -6.18 -0.84
CA VAL A 40 1.13 -5.13 -1.76
C VAL A 40 0.79 -3.87 -0.98
N TYR A 41 1.33 -2.74 -1.41
CA TYR A 41 1.20 -1.47 -0.70
C TYR A 41 1.14 -0.28 -1.65
N ARG A 42 0.69 0.88 -1.13
CA ARG A 42 0.77 2.17 -1.83
C ARG A 42 2.02 2.94 -1.43
N GLY A 43 2.81 3.38 -2.39
CA GLY A 43 4.04 4.16 -2.18
C GLY A 43 3.79 5.63 -1.84
N GLY A 44 4.87 6.38 -1.56
CA GLY A 44 4.84 7.83 -1.41
C GLY A 44 4.03 8.37 -0.22
N GLN A 45 4.03 7.66 0.92
CA GLN A 45 3.27 8.01 2.13
C GLN A 45 1.73 8.13 1.93
N LYS A 46 1.18 7.54 0.87
CA LYS A 46 -0.27 7.56 0.59
C LYS A 46 -1.04 6.43 1.29
N ARG A 47 -0.63 6.08 2.52
CA ARG A 47 -1.26 5.05 3.34
C ARG A 47 -1.93 5.70 4.56
N PRO A 48 -3.03 5.13 5.10
CA PRO A 48 -3.72 3.95 4.59
C PRO A 48 -4.52 4.24 3.31
N PHE A 49 -5.06 3.19 2.68
CA PHE A 49 -6.01 3.29 1.58
C PHE A 49 -7.27 2.49 1.88
N ALA A 50 -8.38 2.85 1.22
CA ALA A 50 -9.67 2.20 1.40
C ALA A 50 -9.96 1.21 0.27
N MET A 51 -10.43 0.02 0.65
CA MET A 51 -11.00 -0.96 -0.27
C MET A 51 -12.52 -0.97 -0.17
N ALA A 52 -13.20 -1.21 -1.29
CA ALA A 52 -14.64 -1.34 -1.34
C ALA A 52 -15.08 -2.61 -0.60
N GLY A 53 -15.80 -2.43 0.50
CA GLY A 53 -16.40 -3.51 1.29
C GLY A 53 -17.92 -3.52 1.22
N ILE A 54 -18.48 -4.68 1.53
CA ILE A 54 -19.89 -4.86 1.87
C ILE A 54 -20.00 -5.57 3.22
N TRP A 55 -21.06 -5.32 3.96
CA TRP A 55 -21.30 -5.96 5.25
C TRP A 55 -22.74 -6.49 5.35
N ASP A 56 -22.95 -7.45 6.23
CA ASP A 56 -24.30 -7.88 6.61
C ASP A 56 -24.30 -8.39 8.05
N GLU A 57 -25.50 -8.53 8.59
CA GLU A 57 -25.73 -9.13 9.89
C GLU A 57 -26.50 -10.45 9.71
N TRP A 58 -26.04 -11.47 10.42
CA TRP A 58 -26.69 -12.76 10.50
C TRP A 58 -27.13 -13.00 11.94
N ILE A 59 -28.38 -13.41 12.11
CA ILE A 59 -28.95 -13.75 13.42
C ILE A 59 -29.11 -15.26 13.48
N ASP A 60 -28.51 -15.88 14.49
CA ASP A 60 -28.69 -17.30 14.76
C ASP A 60 -30.11 -17.52 15.31
N ASN A 61 -30.94 -18.25 14.57
CA ASN A 61 -32.32 -18.52 14.96
C ASN A 61 -32.46 -19.40 16.22
N LYS A 62 -31.40 -20.09 16.65
CA LYS A 62 -31.40 -20.95 17.84
C LYS A 62 -30.92 -20.21 19.08
N THR A 63 -29.88 -19.39 18.95
CA THR A 63 -29.25 -18.69 20.10
C THR A 63 -29.70 -17.24 20.22
N GLY A 64 -30.24 -16.64 19.15
CA GLY A 64 -30.52 -15.20 19.06
C GLY A 64 -29.28 -14.33 18.86
N GLU A 65 -28.09 -14.94 18.74
CA GLU A 65 -26.84 -14.20 18.61
C GLU A 65 -26.74 -13.51 17.25
N THR A 66 -26.29 -12.26 17.25
CA THR A 66 -26.08 -11.47 16.03
C THR A 66 -24.59 -11.41 15.68
N THR A 67 -24.24 -11.94 14.51
CA THR A 67 -22.90 -11.84 13.93
C THR A 67 -22.89 -10.77 12.85
N LYS A 68 -22.06 -9.75 13.03
CA LYS A 68 -21.77 -8.75 12.00
C LYS A 68 -20.50 -9.15 11.26
N SER A 69 -20.56 -9.18 9.94
CA SER A 69 -19.42 -9.57 9.11
C SER A 69 -19.32 -8.69 7.87
N PHE A 70 -18.17 -8.72 7.21
CA PHE A 70 -17.92 -7.99 5.98
C PHE A 70 -17.12 -8.81 4.98
N ALA A 71 -17.16 -8.39 3.72
CA ALA A 71 -16.37 -8.93 2.63
C ALA A 71 -15.77 -7.80 1.81
N ILE A 72 -14.52 -7.98 1.36
CA ILE A 72 -13.86 -7.07 0.42
C ILE A 72 -14.30 -7.45 -0.99
N ILE A 73 -14.70 -6.46 -1.78
CA ILE A 73 -15.01 -6.65 -3.19
C ILE A 73 -13.72 -6.81 -3.99
N THR A 74 -13.71 -7.83 -4.85
CA THR A 74 -12.63 -8.06 -5.79
C THR A 74 -13.06 -7.83 -7.24
N THR A 75 -12.10 -7.50 -8.10
CA THR A 75 -12.27 -7.27 -9.54
C THR A 75 -11.33 -8.17 -10.34
N ALA A 76 -11.30 -8.00 -11.67
CA ALA A 76 -10.21 -8.50 -12.49
C ALA A 76 -8.85 -7.96 -11.98
N PRO A 77 -7.74 -8.65 -12.26
CA PRO A 77 -6.44 -8.27 -11.71
C PRO A 77 -5.91 -7.01 -12.39
N THR A 78 -5.33 -6.11 -11.59
CA THR A 78 -4.55 -4.97 -12.12
C THR A 78 -3.20 -5.46 -12.68
N PRO A 79 -2.46 -4.64 -13.44
CA PRO A 79 -1.12 -5.01 -13.92
C PRO A 79 -0.15 -5.48 -12.82
N LEU A 80 -0.19 -4.86 -11.63
CA LEU A 80 0.58 -5.27 -10.46
C LEU A 80 0.18 -6.67 -9.97
N MET A 81 -1.12 -6.95 -9.88
CA MET A 81 -1.61 -8.27 -9.47
C MET A 81 -1.28 -9.37 -10.49
N GLN A 82 -1.24 -9.03 -11.78
CA GLN A 82 -0.76 -9.93 -12.83
C GLN A 82 0.73 -10.22 -12.70
N ALA A 83 1.53 -9.27 -12.19
CA ALA A 83 2.95 -9.47 -11.88
C ALA A 83 3.22 -10.30 -10.61
N ILE A 84 2.21 -10.50 -9.75
CA ILE A 84 2.20 -11.47 -8.62
C ILE A 84 1.61 -12.84 -9.05
N PRO A 85 1.47 -13.10 -10.36
CA PRO A 85 0.55 -14.10 -10.90
C PRO A 85 -0.76 -14.39 -10.13
N HIS A 86 -1.56 -13.37 -9.79
CA HIS A 86 -2.87 -13.57 -9.13
C HIS A 86 -4.05 -13.10 -10.00
N HIS A 87 -5.14 -13.89 -10.00
CA HIS A 87 -6.28 -13.71 -10.91
C HIS A 87 -7.33 -12.70 -10.42
N ARG A 88 -7.18 -12.16 -9.22
CA ARG A 88 -8.09 -11.17 -8.62
C ARG A 88 -7.31 -10.05 -7.96
N SER A 89 -7.93 -8.88 -7.91
CA SER A 89 -7.45 -7.73 -7.14
C SER A 89 -8.55 -7.26 -6.21
N PRO A 90 -8.25 -6.78 -4.98
CA PRO A 90 -9.19 -5.97 -4.24
C PRO A 90 -9.51 -4.68 -5.03
N LEU A 91 -10.73 -4.18 -4.85
CA LEU A 91 -11.15 -2.89 -5.39
C LEU A 91 -10.71 -1.78 -4.44
N VAL A 92 -9.56 -1.17 -4.69
CA VAL A 92 -9.12 0.03 -3.97
C VAL A 92 -9.87 1.25 -4.52
N LEU A 93 -10.38 2.09 -3.63
CA LEU A 93 -11.12 3.30 -3.98
C LEU A 93 -10.21 4.52 -4.02
N THR A 94 -10.54 5.46 -4.91
CA THR A 94 -9.97 6.81 -4.85
C THR A 94 -10.62 7.59 -3.70
N GLN A 95 -9.97 8.63 -3.19
CA GLN A 95 -10.54 9.49 -2.13
C GLN A 95 -11.90 10.09 -2.52
N GLU A 96 -12.10 10.38 -3.81
CA GLU A 96 -13.37 10.88 -4.34
C GLU A 96 -14.46 9.81 -4.32
N ASP A 97 -14.10 8.57 -4.65
CA ASP A 97 -15.02 7.45 -4.72
C ASP A 97 -15.33 6.84 -3.35
N GLU A 98 -14.50 7.04 -2.33
CA GLU A 98 -14.79 6.62 -0.95
C GLU A 98 -16.14 7.17 -0.46
N LYS A 99 -16.37 8.48 -0.64
CA LYS A 99 -17.62 9.14 -0.22
C LYS A 99 -18.82 8.66 -1.03
N LYS A 100 -18.64 8.47 -2.34
CA LYS A 100 -19.68 7.94 -3.23
C LYS A 100 -20.04 6.51 -2.81
N TRP A 101 -19.05 5.69 -2.50
CA TRP A 101 -19.22 4.29 -2.15
C TRP A 101 -20.09 4.10 -0.90
N ILE A 102 -19.85 4.88 0.17
CA ILE A 102 -20.65 4.77 1.41
C ILE A 102 -21.98 5.53 1.35
N SER A 103 -22.20 6.36 0.33
CA SER A 103 -23.45 7.11 0.16
C SER A 103 -24.60 6.17 -0.23
N ASN A 104 -25.73 6.25 0.48
CA ASN A 104 -26.95 5.50 0.14
C ASN A 104 -27.75 6.11 -1.02
N ASN A 105 -27.27 7.20 -1.61
CA ASN A 105 -27.98 7.92 -2.67
C ASN A 105 -27.71 7.38 -4.08
N LEU A 106 -26.75 6.44 -4.22
CA LEU A 106 -26.44 5.84 -5.51
C LEU A 106 -27.44 4.75 -5.88
N THR A 107 -27.86 4.77 -7.13
CA THR A 107 -28.58 3.67 -7.77
C THR A 107 -27.69 2.43 -7.87
N LEU A 108 -28.31 1.26 -8.04
CA LEU A 108 -27.54 0.03 -8.24
C LEU A 108 -26.65 0.11 -9.48
N ASN A 109 -27.09 0.79 -10.54
CA ASN A 109 -26.31 0.92 -11.76
C ASN A 109 -25.01 1.71 -11.50
N GLU A 110 -25.11 2.88 -10.86
CA GLU A 110 -23.94 3.69 -10.47
C GLU A 110 -22.99 2.92 -9.55
N VAL A 111 -23.50 2.19 -8.55
CA VAL A 111 -22.67 1.33 -7.70
C VAL A 111 -21.97 0.26 -8.53
N THR A 112 -22.67 -0.37 -9.47
CA THR A 112 -22.04 -1.38 -10.33
C THR A 112 -21.02 -0.79 -11.25
N GLU A 113 -21.19 0.44 -11.75
CA GLU A 113 -20.21 1.13 -12.59
C GLU A 113 -18.89 1.35 -11.88
N MET A 114 -18.88 1.49 -10.54
CA MET A 114 -17.66 1.57 -9.73
C MET A 114 -16.88 0.24 -9.63
N LEU A 115 -17.46 -0.90 -10.04
CA LEU A 115 -16.85 -2.23 -9.88
C LEU A 115 -15.91 -2.59 -11.04
N TYR A 116 -14.78 -1.89 -11.15
CA TYR A 116 -13.73 -2.13 -12.15
C TYR A 116 -12.34 -2.09 -11.50
N PRO A 117 -11.30 -2.72 -12.08
CA PRO A 117 -9.96 -2.69 -11.52
C PRO A 117 -9.46 -1.25 -11.33
N PHE A 118 -8.92 -0.95 -10.16
CA PHE A 118 -8.39 0.38 -9.87
C PHE A 118 -7.09 0.64 -10.64
N ASP A 119 -6.75 1.93 -10.82
CA ASP A 119 -5.43 2.32 -11.31
C ASP A 119 -4.39 2.05 -10.22
N ASP A 120 -3.54 1.04 -10.45
CA ASP A 120 -2.50 0.65 -9.53
C ASP A 120 -1.21 1.48 -9.66
N THR A 121 -1.26 2.60 -10.39
CA THR A 121 -0.16 3.57 -10.42
C THR A 121 0.18 4.04 -9.00
N GLY A 122 1.45 3.93 -8.64
CA GLY A 122 1.94 4.23 -7.29
C GLY A 122 1.72 3.11 -6.26
N PHE A 123 1.17 1.96 -6.67
CA PHE A 123 1.26 0.72 -5.88
C PHE A 123 2.50 -0.08 -6.27
N ASN A 124 2.99 -0.88 -5.32
CA ASN A 124 4.11 -1.77 -5.50
C ASN A 124 3.93 -3.01 -4.63
N ALA A 125 4.77 -4.02 -4.85
CA ALA A 125 4.80 -5.23 -4.04
C ALA A 125 6.22 -5.80 -3.91
N TYR A 126 6.46 -6.56 -2.85
CA TYR A 126 7.68 -7.35 -2.65
C TYR A 126 7.34 -8.69 -1.97
N PRO A 127 8.15 -9.74 -2.16
CA PRO A 127 7.95 -11.01 -1.46
C PRO A 127 8.26 -10.86 0.03
N ILE A 128 7.54 -11.62 0.86
CA ILE A 128 7.72 -11.68 2.32
C ILE A 128 7.92 -13.12 2.82
N SER A 129 8.21 -13.29 4.11
CA SER A 129 8.35 -14.63 4.70
C SER A 129 7.04 -15.43 4.67
N THR A 130 7.13 -16.73 4.38
CA THR A 130 6.00 -17.66 4.48
C THR A 130 5.49 -17.86 5.91
N ASP A 131 6.22 -17.35 6.92
CA ASP A 131 5.80 -17.35 8.32
C ASP A 131 4.49 -16.59 8.56
N ILE A 132 4.12 -15.68 7.64
CA ILE A 132 2.85 -14.95 7.67
C ILE A 132 1.62 -15.87 7.64
N LYS A 133 1.77 -17.12 7.16
CA LYS A 133 0.70 -18.14 7.16
C LYS A 133 0.21 -18.51 8.56
N SER A 134 1.08 -18.42 9.56
CA SER A 134 0.76 -18.82 10.93
C SER A 134 0.11 -17.64 11.66
N ALA A 135 -1.19 -17.76 11.97
CA ALA A 135 -1.92 -16.74 12.74
C ALA A 135 -1.37 -16.48 14.16
N ARG A 136 -0.47 -17.37 14.65
CA ARG A 136 0.25 -17.19 15.92
C ARG A 136 1.35 -16.13 15.82
N ASN A 137 1.86 -15.88 14.62
CA ASN A 137 2.93 -14.91 14.39
C ASN A 137 2.30 -13.50 14.26
N LYS A 138 2.64 -12.58 15.17
CA LYS A 138 2.08 -11.21 15.21
C LYS A 138 3.16 -10.15 15.46
N TYR A 139 4.28 -10.25 14.74
CA TYR A 139 5.41 -9.33 14.87
C TYR A 139 5.66 -8.60 13.55
N ALA A 140 6.16 -7.36 13.62
CA ALA A 140 6.32 -6.48 12.46
C ALA A 140 7.28 -7.06 11.40
N ASP A 141 8.25 -7.88 11.81
CA ASP A 141 9.24 -8.48 10.91
C ASP A 141 8.65 -9.40 9.85
N LEU A 142 7.41 -9.89 10.03
CA LEU A 142 6.69 -10.66 9.00
C LEU A 142 6.45 -9.87 7.71
N LEU A 143 6.46 -8.54 7.80
CA LEU A 143 6.21 -7.64 6.67
C LEU A 143 7.51 -7.16 6.02
N LYS A 144 8.68 -7.59 6.51
CA LYS A 144 9.97 -7.21 5.91
C LYS A 144 10.13 -7.90 4.54
N PRO A 145 10.69 -7.20 3.53
CA PRO A 145 10.98 -7.81 2.23
C PRO A 145 11.98 -8.95 2.36
N THR A 146 11.72 -10.06 1.68
CA THR A 146 12.67 -11.19 1.51
C THR A 146 13.33 -11.20 0.13
N GLY A 147 12.97 -10.24 -0.73
CA GLY A 147 13.46 -10.11 -2.09
C GLY A 147 13.18 -8.73 -2.67
N GLU A 148 13.45 -8.57 -3.96
CA GLU A 148 13.29 -7.28 -4.65
C GLU A 148 11.82 -6.88 -4.83
N ARG A 149 11.60 -5.56 -4.92
CA ARG A 149 10.29 -5.00 -5.27
C ARG A 149 9.99 -5.24 -6.74
N LEU A 150 8.72 -5.45 -7.08
CA LEU A 150 8.28 -5.66 -8.46
C LEU A 150 8.43 -4.42 -9.34
N ARG A 151 8.30 -3.23 -8.76
CA ARG A 151 8.58 -1.95 -9.42
C ARG A 151 9.73 -1.25 -8.72
N LYS A 152 10.62 -0.60 -9.48
CA LYS A 152 11.69 0.22 -8.90
C LYS A 152 11.08 1.44 -8.21
N GLU A 153 11.50 1.70 -6.98
CA GLU A 153 11.19 2.90 -6.22
C GLU A 153 12.45 3.74 -6.12
N TYR A 154 12.34 5.04 -6.43
CA TYR A 154 13.43 6.00 -6.25
C TYR A 154 13.06 6.91 -5.08
N ASP A 155 13.83 6.85 -4.00
CA ASP A 155 13.75 7.81 -2.91
C ASP A 155 14.61 9.02 -3.29
N TYR A 156 13.98 10.13 -3.67
CA TYR A 156 14.70 11.38 -3.88
C TYR A 156 14.99 12.01 -2.52
N ILE A 157 16.25 11.99 -2.10
CA ILE A 157 16.72 12.77 -0.95
C ILE A 157 17.21 14.12 -1.48
N PHE A 158 16.46 15.18 -1.19
CA PHE A 158 16.90 16.54 -1.47
C PHE A 158 17.85 16.99 -0.35
N TYR A 159 19.13 17.18 -0.69
CA TYR A 159 20.05 17.91 0.18
C TYR A 159 20.06 19.38 -0.26
N GLN A 160 19.69 20.28 0.63
CA GLN A 160 19.84 21.72 0.43
C GLN A 160 21.11 22.18 1.16
N ASP A 161 22.22 22.27 0.43
CA ASP A 161 23.39 22.96 0.94
C ASP A 161 23.17 24.48 0.83
N LEU A 162 22.91 25.12 1.96
CA LEU A 162 22.90 26.58 2.07
C LEU A 162 24.34 27.09 1.92
N LYS A 163 24.73 27.47 0.70
CA LYS A 163 25.95 28.26 0.49
C LYS A 163 25.65 29.73 0.85
N LEU A 164 26.25 30.20 1.95
CA LEU A 164 26.25 31.61 2.32
C LEU A 164 26.97 32.40 1.21
N GLN A 165 26.25 33.19 0.41
CA GLN A 165 26.86 34.20 -0.47
C GLN A 165 26.56 35.59 0.08
N GLY A 166 27.50 36.12 0.88
CA GLY A 166 27.50 37.50 1.34
C GLY A 166 28.73 38.26 0.83
N MET A 167 28.71 39.59 0.92
CA MET A 167 29.76 40.54 0.51
C MET A 167 31.10 40.44 1.29
N GLY A 168 31.45 39.25 1.79
CA GLY A 168 32.72 38.95 2.46
C GLY A 168 33.37 37.63 2.01
N GLU A 169 32.72 36.85 1.13
CA GLU A 169 33.31 35.67 0.50
C GLU A 169 33.92 36.06 -0.85
N THR A 170 35.17 36.54 -0.85
CA THR A 170 35.97 36.62 -2.08
C THR A 170 36.49 35.23 -2.45
N THR A 171 36.74 34.99 -3.74
CA THR A 171 37.39 33.77 -4.25
C THR A 171 38.70 33.46 -3.50
N ALA A 172 39.42 34.50 -3.08
CA ALA A 172 40.63 34.41 -2.27
C ALA A 172 40.38 33.82 -0.87
N ARG A 173 39.28 34.18 -0.20
CA ARG A 173 38.93 33.63 1.12
C ARG A 173 38.45 32.17 1.03
N LYS A 174 37.87 31.77 -0.10
CA LYS A 174 37.53 30.36 -0.38
C LYS A 174 38.75 29.48 -0.62
N GLN A 175 39.78 30.02 -1.26
CA GLN A 175 41.05 29.30 -1.44
C GLN A 175 41.79 29.15 -0.11
N SER A 176 41.88 30.20 0.72
CA SER A 176 42.57 30.09 2.01
C SER A 176 41.86 29.16 3.01
N GLN A 177 40.52 29.08 2.98
CA GLN A 177 39.77 28.14 3.81
C GLN A 177 39.88 26.68 3.32
N LYS A 178 39.99 26.45 2.00
CA LYS A 178 40.28 25.12 1.43
C LYS A 178 41.70 24.66 1.75
N GLU A 179 42.68 25.55 1.67
CA GLU A 179 44.07 25.24 2.05
C GLU A 179 44.19 24.93 3.56
N ASN A 180 43.47 25.67 4.41
CA ASN A 180 43.43 25.38 5.86
C ASN A 180 42.69 24.08 6.19
N GLN A 181 41.61 23.72 5.48
CA GLN A 181 40.93 22.43 5.69
C GLN A 181 41.77 21.25 5.21
N ASN A 182 42.46 21.37 4.07
CA ASN A 182 43.35 20.32 3.59
C ASN A 182 44.57 20.14 4.51
N ASN A 183 45.17 21.23 5.00
CA ASN A 183 46.25 21.13 5.98
C ASN A 183 45.80 20.57 7.33
N GLN A 184 44.53 20.75 7.71
CA GLN A 184 43.97 20.16 8.93
C GLN A 184 43.67 18.66 8.76
N LEU A 185 43.30 18.20 7.55
CA LEU A 185 43.12 16.78 7.24
C LEU A 185 44.46 16.03 7.14
N ASP A 186 45.49 16.64 6.56
CA ASP A 186 46.85 16.08 6.49
C ASP A 186 47.53 15.96 7.88
N LEU A 187 47.02 16.66 8.89
CA LEU A 187 47.50 16.59 10.28
C LEU A 187 46.89 15.43 11.09
N PHE A 188 45.81 14.79 10.61
CA PHE A 188 45.17 13.67 11.30
C PHE A 188 45.34 12.31 10.60
N ASP A 189 45.82 12.28 9.35
CA ASP A 189 46.04 11.02 8.60
C ASP A 189 47.44 10.39 8.82
N ASN A 190 48.16 10.78 9.87
CA ASN A 190 49.48 10.24 10.19
C ASN A 190 49.60 9.58 11.58
N GLU A 191 48.50 9.13 12.20
CA GLU A 191 48.57 8.19 13.33
C GLU A 191 47.43 7.15 13.32
N VAL A 192 47.74 5.96 12.78
CA VAL A 192 47.38 4.59 13.19
C VAL A 192 45.90 4.22 13.56
N ILE A 193 45.44 3.16 12.85
CA ILE A 193 44.22 2.31 12.90
C ILE A 193 43.05 2.74 12.02
#